data_AF-A0A259JVH0-F1
#
_entry.id   AF-A0A259JVH0-F1
#
_cell.length_a   1.000
_cell.length_b   1.000
_cell.length_c   1.000
_cell.angle_alpha   90.00
_cell.angle_beta   90.00
_cell.angle_gamma   90.00
#
_symmetry.space_group_name_H-M   'P 1'
#
loop_
_entity.id
_entity.type
_entity.pdbx_description
1 polymer ?
#
loop_
_entity_poly.entity_id
_entity_poly.type
_entity_poly.pdbx_seq_one_letter_code
_entity_poly.pdbx_strand_id
1 'polypeptide(L)' 'MTENRLGSETSPYLLQHQDNPVHWWPWGPEAFAEARRTGKPVLLSVGYAACHWCHVMALESF' A
#
# COMPACT_ATOMS: atom_id res chain seq x y z
N MET A 1 17.25 -0.81 -0.76
CA MET A 1 16.12 -0.11 -1.38
C MET A 1 14.90 -0.95 -1.07
N THR A 2 13.95 -0.40 -0.31
CA THR A 2 12.69 -1.08 -0.05
C THR A 2 11.90 -1.11 -1.37
N GLU A 3 11.35 -2.25 -1.74
CA GLU A 3 10.57 -2.41 -2.97
C GLU A 3 9.09 -2.46 -2.58
N ASN A 4 8.23 -1.85 -3.40
CA ASN A 4 6.79 -1.92 -3.22
C ASN A 4 6.31 -3.35 -3.51
N ARG A 5 5.48 -3.92 -2.63
CA ARG A 5 5.12 -5.34 -2.66
C ARG A 5 3.80 -5.62 -3.37
N LEU A 6 3.14 -4.59 -3.88
CA LEU A 6 1.83 -4.75 -4.51
C LEU A 6 1.89 -5.34 -5.93
N GLY A 7 3.07 -5.39 -6.56
CA GLY A 7 3.24 -5.94 -7.92
C GLY A 7 2.92 -7.45 -8.06
N SER A 8 2.81 -8.18 -6.94
CA SER A 8 2.42 -9.60 -6.93
C SER A 8 0.94 -9.83 -6.60
N GLU A 9 0.17 -8.75 -6.37
CA GLU A 9 -1.25 -8.86 -6.04
C GLU A 9 -2.10 -9.16 -7.28
N THR A 10 -3.29 -9.73 -7.05
CA THR A 10 -4.25 -10.03 -8.13
C THR A 10 -5.30 -8.93 -8.31
N SER A 11 -5.46 -8.06 -7.31
CA SER A 11 -6.43 -6.97 -7.35
C SER A 11 -5.97 -5.87 -8.32
N PRO A 12 -6.79 -5.49 -9.32
CA PRO A 12 -6.46 -4.37 -10.21
C PRO A 12 -6.24 -3.06 -9.45
N TYR A 13 -6.95 -2.84 -8.35
CA TYR A 13 -6.77 -1.66 -7.50
C TYR A 13 -5.39 -1.63 -6.85
N LEU A 14 -4.91 -2.77 -6.33
CA LEU A 14 -3.60 -2.83 -5.68
C LEU A 14 -2.46 -2.70 -6.70
N LEU A 15 -2.61 -3.31 -7.87
CA LEU A 15 -1.63 -3.23 -8.96
C LEU A 15 -1.45 -1.79 -9.47
N GLN A 16 -2.50 -0.96 -9.45
CA GLN A 16 -2.40 0.47 -9.81
C GLN A 16 -1.46 1.25 -8.88
N HIS A 17 -1.16 0.75 -7.68
CA HIS A 17 -0.27 1.37 -6.71
C HIS A 17 1.13 0.71 -6.64
N GLN A 18 1.43 -0.25 -7.52
CA GLN A 18 2.68 -1.02 -7.46
C GLN A 18 3.93 -0.16 -7.68
N ASP A 19 3.81 0.93 -8.44
CA ASP A 19 4.92 1.82 -8.82
C ASP A 19 4.98 3.08 -7.94
N ASN A 20 4.10 3.21 -6.94
CA ASN A 20 4.12 4.34 -6.01
C ASN A 20 5.41 4.31 -5.18
N PRO A 21 5.99 5.48 -4.85
CA PRO A 21 7.20 5.56 -4.03
C PRO A 21 6.94 5.16 -2.58
N VAL A 22 5.68 5.20 -2.11
CA VAL A 22 5.28 4.58 -0.85
C VAL A 22 5.47 3.07 -0.95
N HIS A 23 6.26 2.51 -0.05
CA HIS A 23 6.55 1.07 0.02
C HIS A 23 5.36 0.29 0.61
N TRP A 24 4.29 0.18 -0.16
CA TRP A 24 3.08 -0.51 0.29
C TRP A 24 3.31 -2.00 0.50
N TRP A 25 2.60 -2.54 1.49
CA TRP A 25 2.49 -3.96 1.77
C TRP A 25 1.04 -4.37 1.60
N PRO A 26 0.76 -5.57 1.05
CA PRO A 26 -0.57 -6.13 1.14
C PRO A 26 -0.91 -6.40 2.61
N TRP A 27 -2.21 -6.52 2.89
CA TRP A 27 -2.66 -6.89 4.22
C TRP A 27 -2.18 -8.29 4.59
N GLY A 28 -1.41 -8.40 5.67
CA GLY A 28 -0.85 -9.66 6.11
C GLY A 28 -0.04 -9.57 7.41
N PRO A 29 0.22 -10.71 8.06
CA PRO A 29 0.96 -10.77 9.32
C PRO A 29 2.38 -10.19 9.22
N GLU A 30 2.99 -10.24 8.04
CA GLU A 30 4.36 -9.79 7.78
C GLU A 30 4.50 -8.26 7.96
N ALA A 31 3.49 -7.48 7.53
CA ALA A 31 3.50 -6.02 7.69
C ALA A 31 3.48 -5.63 9.18
N PHE A 32 2.69 -6.33 9.99
CA PHE A 32 2.62 -6.11 11.44
C PHE A 32 3.87 -6.61 12.17
N ALA A 33 4.49 -7.69 11.70
CA ALA A 33 5.76 -8.16 12.24
C ALA A 33 6.87 -7.12 12.01
N GLU A 34 6.92 -6.51 10.83
CA GLU A 34 7.88 -5.46 10.51
C GLU A 34 7.64 -4.17 11.32
N ALA A 35 6.38 -3.77 11.50
CA ALA A 35 6.02 -2.66 12.37
C ALA A 35 6.50 -2.87 13.82
N ARG A 36 6.27 -4.07 14.37
CA ARG A 36 6.78 -4.46 15.70
C ARG A 36 8.31 -4.45 15.77
N ARG A 37 8.99 -5.01 14.76
CA ARG A 37 10.45 -5.09 14.71
C ARG A 37 11.10 -3.71 14.66
N THR A 38 10.50 -2.77 13.94
CA THR A 38 11.04 -1.42 13.73
C THR A 38 10.53 -0.38 14.72
N GLY A 39 9.54 -0.73 15.55
CA GLY A 39 8.90 0.21 16.48
C GLY A 39 8.13 1.32 15.76
N LYS A 40 7.69 1.10 14.52
CA LYS A 40 6.96 2.09 13.70
C LYS A 40 5.46 1.78 13.67
N PRO A 41 4.59 2.80 13.66
CA PRO A 41 3.15 2.60 13.50
C PRO A 41 2.82 2.09 12.08
N VAL A 42 1.64 1.48 11.95
CA VAL A 42 1.07 1.07 10.65
C VAL A 42 0.10 2.14 10.17
N LEU A 43 0.32 2.66 8.97
CA LEU A 43 -0.69 3.41 8.22
C LEU A 43 -1.51 2.42 7.38
N LEU A 44 -2.78 2.24 7.72
CA LEU A 44 -3.70 1.41 6.94
C LEU A 44 -4.49 2.30 5.98
N SER A 45 -4.30 2.12 4.68
CA SER A 45 -5.10 2.74 3.62
C SER A 45 -6.04 1.70 3.02
N VAL A 46 -7.34 2.00 2.95
CA VAL A 46 -8.37 1.11 2.41
C VAL A 46 -9.14 1.84 1.33
N GLY A 47 -9.30 1.21 0.16
CA GLY A 47 -10.00 1.77 -0.98
C GLY A 47 -10.39 0.71 -2.00
N TYR A 48 -10.92 1.15 -3.14
CA TYR A 48 -11.37 0.29 -4.23
C TYR A 48 -11.29 1.03 -5.58
N ALA A 49 -11.25 0.28 -6.69
CA ALA A 49 -10.95 0.82 -8.04
C ALA A 49 -11.95 1.86 -8.60
N ALA A 50 -13.15 1.98 -8.02
CA ALA A 50 -14.15 2.96 -8.45
C ALA A 50 -14.34 4.09 -7.42
N CYS A 51 -13.42 4.21 -6.47
CA CYS A 51 -13.42 5.25 -5.45
C CYS A 51 -12.76 6.52 -5.99
N HIS A 52 -13.56 7.54 -6.28
CA HIS A 52 -13.05 8.83 -6.78
C HIS A 52 -11.96 9.42 -5.87
N TRP A 53 -12.23 9.51 -4.56
CA TRP A 53 -11.31 10.11 -3.60
C TRP A 53 -10.05 9.28 -3.34
N CYS A 54 -10.10 7.97 -3.57
CA CYS A 54 -8.92 7.12 -3.48
C CYS A 54 -7.93 7.45 -4.62
N HIS A 55 -8.43 7.72 -5.82
CA HIS A 55 -7.59 8.17 -6.94
C HIS A 55 -7.03 9.58 -6.72
N VAL A 56 -7.84 10.51 -6.19
CA VAL A 56 -7.36 11.87 -5.85
C VAL A 56 -6.25 11.80 -4.81
N MET A 57 -6.47 11.05 -3.71
CA MET A 57 -5.44 10.87 -2.67
C MET A 57 -4.17 10.23 -3.24
N ALA A 58 -4.30 9.24 -4.12
CA ALA A 58 -3.15 8.56 -4.72
C ALA A 58 -2.34 9.45 -5.66
N LEU A 59 -2.99 10.38 -6.36
CA LEU A 59 -2.33 11.34 -7.24
C LEU A 59 -1.62 12.45 -6.45
N GLU A 60 -2.23 12.91 -5.36
CA GLU A 60 -1.76 14.10 -4.64
C GLU A 60 -0.83 13.79 -3.46
N SER A 61 -0.92 12.58 -2.88
CA SER A 61 -0.28 12.26 -1.59
C SER A 61 0.70 11.09 -1.62
N PHE A 62 0.66 10.23 -2.63
CA PHE A 62 1.51 9.03 -2.71
C PHE A 62 2.57 9.20 -3.78
#